data_AF-A0A7G8H8A9-F1
#
_entry.id   AF-A0A7G8H8A9-F1
#
_cell.length_a   1.000
_cell.length_b   1.000
_cell.length_c   1.000
_cell.angle_alpha   90.00
_cell.angle_beta   90.00
_cell.angle_gamma   90.00
#
_symmetry.space_group_name_H-M   'P 1'
#
loop_
_entity.id
_entity.type
_entity.pdbx_description
1 polymer ?
#
loop_
_entity_poly.entity_id
_entity_poly.type
_entity_poly.pdbx_seq_one_letter_code
_entity_poly.pdbx_strand_id
1 'polypeptide(L)' 'MQRLGGMPELLKRQIDRLETAIDLSADWLEIQYLMAELDQLKTLYDKAESDAA' A
#
# COMPACT_ATOMS: atom_id res chain seq x y z
N MET A 1 -18.74 -3.10 -13.96
CA MET A 1 -17.37 -2.54 -13.92
C MET A 1 -17.25 -1.77 -12.61
N GLN A 2 -16.52 -2.29 -11.63
CA GLN A 2 -16.27 -1.55 -10.38
C GLN A 2 -15.57 -0.25 -10.74
N ARG A 3 -16.15 0.90 -10.38
CA ARG A 3 -15.40 2.16 -10.35
C ARG A 3 -14.21 1.89 -9.44
N LEU A 4 -13.03 1.79 -10.04
CA LEU A 4 -11.79 2.03 -9.32
C LEU A 4 -12.02 3.37 -8.62
N GLY A 5 -11.92 3.38 -7.29
CA GLY A 5 -11.98 4.64 -6.54
C GLY A 5 -10.89 5.59 -7.05
N GLY A 6 -10.88 6.83 -6.58
CA GLY A 6 -9.78 7.73 -6.86
C GLY A 6 -8.42 7.10 -6.54
N MET A 7 -7.35 7.76 -6.98
CA MET A 7 -5.98 7.32 -6.73
C MET A 7 -5.71 6.99 -5.23
N PRO A 8 -6.23 7.77 -4.25
CA PRO A 8 -6.05 7.44 -2.83
C PRO A 8 -6.71 6.11 -2.42
N GLU A 9 -7.94 5.81 -2.88
CA GLU A 9 -8.61 4.55 -2.52
C GLU A 9 -8.00 3.32 -3.18
N LEU A 10 -7.28 3.49 -4.29
CA LEU A 10 -6.49 2.43 -4.91
C LEU A 10 -5.21 2.17 -4.11
N LEU A 11 -4.49 3.24 -3.74
CA LEU A 11 -3.29 3.15 -2.92
C LEU A 11 -3.61 2.52 -1.55
N LYS A 12 -4.71 2.92 -0.91
CA LYS A 12 -5.17 2.33 0.36
C LYS A 12 -5.39 0.83 0.24
N ARG A 13 -6.09 0.37 -0.81
CA ARG A 13 -6.31 -1.06 -1.04
C ARG A 13 -5.02 -1.84 -1.30
N GLN A 14 -4.02 -1.21 -1.91
CA GLN A 14 -2.71 -1.84 -2.11
C GLN A 14 -1.95 -1.94 -0.80
N ILE A 15 -1.96 -0.89 0.03
CA ILE A 15 -1.41 -0.89 1.38
C ILE A 15 -2.02 -2.02 2.21
N ASP A 16 -3.35 -2.11 2.28
CA ASP A 16 -4.05 -3.14 3.07
C ASP A 16 -3.65 -4.57 2.64
N ARG A 17 -3.51 -4.79 1.32
CA ARG A 17 -3.07 -6.09 0.77
C ARG A 17 -1.63 -6.40 1.11
N LEU A 18 -0.76 -5.40 1.06
CA LEU A 18 0.66 -5.55 1.31
C LEU A 18 0.94 -5.80 2.79
N GLU A 19 0.21 -5.14 3.69
CA GLU A 19 0.24 -5.41 5.13
C GLU A 19 -0.18 -6.87 5.41
N THR A 20 -1.23 -7.34 4.76
CA THR A 20 -1.64 -8.76 4.87
C THR A 20 -0.57 -9.72 4.34
N ALA A 21 0.11 -9.37 3.25
CA ALA A 21 1.18 -10.22 2.68
C ALA A 21 2.40 -10.31 3.62
N ILE A 22 2.76 -9.20 4.27
CA ILE A 22 3.83 -9.16 5.28
C ILE A 22 3.48 -10.08 6.46
N ASP A 23 2.25 -9.97 6.98
CA ASP A 23 1.79 -10.78 8.11
C ASP A 23 1.79 -12.29 7.81
N LEU A 24 1.58 -12.66 6.54
CA LEU A 24 1.54 -14.05 6.09
C LEU A 24 2.89 -14.61 5.63
N SER A 25 3.88 -13.75 5.37
CA SER A 25 5.19 -14.20 4.91
C SER A 25 6.00 -14.77 6.08
N ALA A 26 6.72 -15.85 5.79
CA ALA A 26 7.68 -16.47 6.70
C ALA A 26 9.13 -16.26 6.24
N ASP A 27 9.34 -15.69 5.05
CA ASP A 27 10.65 -15.42 4.50
C ASP A 27 11.11 -14.02 4.94
N TRP A 28 12.20 -13.99 5.71
CA TRP A 28 12.74 -12.75 6.25
C TRP A 28 13.13 -11.74 5.16
N LEU A 29 13.70 -12.19 4.05
CA LEU A 29 14.11 -11.31 2.95
C LEU A 29 12.88 -10.77 2.20
N GLU A 30 11.88 -11.62 1.96
CA GLU A 30 10.60 -11.20 1.39
C GLU A 30 9.95 -10.12 2.26
N ILE A 31 9.87 -10.33 3.59
CA ILE A 31 9.35 -9.34 4.53
C ILE A 31 10.07 -8.00 4.39
N GLN A 32 11.41 -7.98 4.28
CA GLN A 32 12.15 -6.72 4.10
C GLN A 32 11.76 -6.00 2.81
N TYR A 33 11.59 -6.73 1.71
CA TYR A 33 11.15 -6.14 0.44
C TYR A 33 9.74 -5.59 0.52
N LEU A 34 8.81 -6.36 1.08
CA LEU A 34 7.42 -5.93 1.23
C LEU A 34 7.30 -4.71 2.17
N MET A 35 8.10 -4.64 3.23
CA MET A 35 8.16 -3.47 4.11
C MET A 35 8.68 -2.22 3.39
N ALA A 36 9.69 -2.35 2.53
CA ALA A 36 10.20 -1.23 1.74
C ALA A 36 9.18 -0.73 0.72
N GLU A 37 8.46 -1.65 0.06
CA GLU A 37 7.35 -1.30 -0.84
C GLU A 37 6.19 -0.62 -0.09
N LEU A 38 5.88 -1.09 1.13
CA LEU A 38 4.84 -0.52 1.97
C LEU A 38 5.12 0.93 2.35
N ASP A 39 6.36 1.24 2.70
CA ASP A 39 6.78 2.61 3.04
C ASP A 39 6.63 3.58 1.85
N GLN A 40 6.99 3.12 0.65
CA GLN A 40 6.80 3.89 -0.58
C GLN A 40 5.32 4.14 -0.87
N LEU A 41 4.47 3.12 -0.73
CA LEU A 41 3.04 3.26 -0.95
C LEU A 41 2.38 4.19 0.07
N LYS A 42 2.78 4.14 1.34
CA LYS A 42 2.29 5.06 2.38
C LYS A 42 2.66 6.50 2.06
N THR A 43 3.90 6.75 1.62
CA THR A 43 4.33 8.09 1.19
C THR A 43 3.49 8.61 0.01
N LEU A 44 3.21 7.74 -0.97
CA LEU A 44 2.36 8.11 -2.12
C LEU A 44 0.91 8.37 -1.72
N TYR A 45 0.38 7.58 -0.78
CA TYR A 45 -0.97 7.75 -0.24
C TYR A 45 -1.11 9.08 0.48
N ASP A 46 -0.17 9.41 1.38
CA ASP A 46 -0.20 10.67 2.14
C ASP A 46 -0.14 11.89 1.21
N LYS A 47 0.67 11.80 0.15
CA LYS A 47 0.71 12.83 -0.89
C LYS A 47 -0.62 12.94 -1.63
N ALA A 48 -1.19 11.81 -2.06
CA ALA A 48 -2.44 11.78 -2.80
C ALA A 48 -3.63 12.28 -1.97
N GLU A 49 -3.65 11.99 -0.67
CA GLU A 49 -4.65 12.53 0.27
C GLU A 49 -4.46 14.03 0.49
N SER A 50 -3.21 14.50 0.63
CA SER A 50 -2.92 15.93 0.78
C SER A 50 -3.27 16.75 -0.47
N ASP A 51 -3.12 16.19 -1.66
CA ASP A 51 -3.50 16.83 -2.92
C ASP A 51 -5.03 16.82 -3.15
N ALA A 52 -5.76 15.96 -2.44
CA ALA A 52 -7.22 15.83 -2.53
C ALA A 52 -8.00 16.67 -1.48
N ALA A 53 -7.32 17.21 -0.47
CA ALA A 53 -7.87 18.05 0.61
C ALA A 53 -7.94 19.54 0.23
#